data_AF-A0A7C4UWT2-F1
#
_entry.id   AF-A0A7C4UWT2-F1
#
_cell.length_a   1.000
_cell.length_b   1.000
_cell.length_c   1.000
_cell.angle_alpha   90.00
_cell.angle_beta   90.00
_cell.angle_gamma   90.00
#
_symmetry.space_group_name_H-M   'P 1'
#
loop_
_entity.id
_entity.type
_entity.pdbx_description
1 polymer ?
#
loop_
_entity_poly.entity_id
_entity_poly.type
_entity_poly.pdbx_seq_one_letter_code
_entity_poly.pdbx_strand_id
1 'polypeptide(L)'
;MKICVIDLLFCWPPRGGADVDTYNVLRELRNLGNEILLITIKTKTLTRGNISENFHDFKISCIDVDNLNSRVLKLVRSELLNKVHQFNPEIIIVGNSFFLKPIVTTWLGDESPIVWREYAYELICQKDIQRFRNNSPSTLDYLSSPNFCIKCFLNHSKNKFTSQSIDPWLEEYLAVKAYTNNYYQLVMNSIKKIKAIWVYSEPMKKVWSKYHPEV
;
A
#
# COMPACT_ATOMS: atom_id res chain seq x y z
N MET A 1 -3.61 -8.57 21.32
CA MET A 1 -2.38 -7.81 20.97
C MET A 1 -2.75 -6.43 20.44
N LYS A 2 -1.81 -5.50 20.41
CA LYS A 2 -1.94 -4.22 19.70
C LYS A 2 -1.44 -4.34 18.26
N ILE A 3 -2.35 -4.21 17.30
CA ILE A 3 -2.06 -4.33 15.87
C ILE A 3 -2.28 -2.97 15.21
N CYS A 4 -1.21 -2.38 14.67
CA CYS A 4 -1.33 -1.19 13.83
C CYS A 4 -1.42 -1.62 12.37
N VAL A 5 -2.45 -1.16 11.68
CA VAL A 5 -2.63 -1.39 10.25
C VAL A 5 -2.49 -0.07 9.52
N ILE A 6 -1.66 -0.06 8.48
CA ILE A 6 -1.43 1.11 7.64
C ILE A 6 -1.95 0.76 6.25
N ASP A 7 -3.16 1.20 5.94
CA ASP A 7 -3.77 1.11 4.62
C ASP A 7 -4.07 2.54 4.17
N LEU A 8 -3.25 3.04 3.26
CA LEU A 8 -3.26 4.46 2.86
C LEU A 8 -4.36 4.80 1.85
N LEU A 9 -5.19 3.81 1.50
CA LEU A 9 -6.24 3.91 0.50
C LEU A 9 -7.62 3.65 1.07
N PHE A 10 -7.69 3.01 2.24
CA PHE A 10 -8.93 2.59 2.89
C PHE A 10 -10.00 3.69 2.93
N CYS A 11 -11.19 3.34 2.49
CA CYS A 11 -12.40 4.16 2.55
C CYS A 11 -13.55 3.41 3.24
N TRP A 12 -14.43 4.17 3.90
CA TRP A 12 -15.68 3.65 4.42
C TRP A 12 -16.81 4.68 4.26
N PRO A 13 -17.93 4.39 3.57
CA PRO A 13 -18.31 3.11 2.95
C PRO A 13 -17.32 2.62 1.89
N PRO A 14 -17.26 1.31 1.62
CA PRO A 14 -16.25 0.74 0.75
C PRO A 14 -16.45 1.19 -0.70
N ARG A 15 -15.35 1.44 -1.40
CA ARG A 15 -15.34 1.81 -2.82
C ARG A 15 -14.99 0.66 -3.74
N GLY A 16 -14.43 -0.41 -3.20
CA GLY A 16 -14.07 -1.61 -3.94
C GLY A 16 -13.80 -2.78 -3.01
N GLY A 17 -13.46 -3.92 -3.61
CA GLY A 17 -13.22 -5.16 -2.86
C GLY A 17 -12.08 -5.04 -1.84
N ALA A 18 -11.07 -4.20 -2.10
CA ALA A 18 -9.96 -3.97 -1.18
C ALA A 18 -10.42 -3.38 0.17
N ASP A 19 -11.36 -2.43 0.15
CA ASP A 19 -11.92 -1.84 1.38
C ASP A 19 -12.74 -2.88 2.16
N VAL A 20 -13.56 -3.66 1.45
CA VAL A 20 -14.40 -4.71 2.05
C VAL A 20 -13.53 -5.78 2.70
N ASP A 21 -12.49 -6.21 2.01
CA ASP A 21 -11.57 -7.24 2.46
C ASP A 21 -10.72 -6.76 3.65
N THR A 22 -10.12 -5.57 3.58
CA THR A 22 -9.43 -4.96 4.73
C THR A 22 -10.39 -4.85 5.92
N TYR A 23 -11.60 -4.32 5.74
CA TYR A 23 -12.59 -4.19 6.81
C TYR A 23 -12.89 -5.54 7.49
N ASN A 24 -13.20 -6.58 6.73
CA ASN A 24 -13.54 -7.88 7.29
C ASN A 24 -12.36 -8.52 8.04
N VAL A 25 -11.13 -8.42 7.49
CA VAL A 25 -9.94 -8.92 8.19
C VAL A 25 -9.73 -8.20 9.51
N LEU A 26 -9.83 -6.87 9.54
CA LEU A 26 -9.65 -6.10 10.77
C LEU A 26 -10.75 -6.35 11.79
N ARG A 27 -12.00 -6.52 11.33
CA ARG A 27 -13.12 -6.89 12.19
C ARG A 27 -12.89 -8.24 12.84
N GLU A 28 -12.47 -9.26 12.09
CA GLU A 28 -12.20 -10.58 12.67
C GLU A 28 -10.98 -10.57 13.61
N LEU A 29 -9.92 -9.83 13.28
CA LEU A 29 -8.80 -9.63 14.22
C LEU A 29 -9.26 -8.97 15.53
N ARG A 30 -10.15 -7.97 15.46
CA ARG A 30 -10.77 -7.37 16.65
C ARG A 30 -11.61 -8.37 17.42
N ASN A 31 -12.44 -9.19 16.74
CA ASN A 31 -13.27 -10.22 17.37
C ASN A 31 -12.43 -11.27 18.12
N LEU A 32 -11.19 -11.52 17.67
CA LEU A 32 -10.22 -12.37 18.35
C LEU A 32 -9.56 -11.69 19.58
N GLY A 33 -10.04 -10.51 20.00
CA GLY A 33 -9.56 -9.81 21.19
C GLY A 33 -8.36 -8.88 20.96
N ASN A 34 -8.07 -8.52 19.71
CA ASN A 34 -6.99 -7.57 19.41
C ASN A 34 -7.46 -6.11 19.45
N GLU A 35 -6.57 -5.23 19.90
CA GLU A 35 -6.74 -3.79 19.79
C GLU A 35 -6.20 -3.35 18.42
N ILE A 36 -7.05 -2.76 17.60
CA ILE A 36 -6.73 -2.36 16.23
C ILE A 36 -6.66 -0.85 16.12
N LEU A 37 -5.57 -0.34 15.54
CA LEU A 37 -5.49 1.01 15.00
C LEU A 37 -5.29 0.93 13.49
N LEU A 38 -6.23 1.47 12.72
CA LEU A 38 -6.07 1.68 11.28
C LEU A 38 -5.59 3.12 11.01
N ILE A 39 -4.51 3.29 10.25
CA ILE A 39 -4.01 4.58 9.78
C ILE A 39 -4.21 4.66 8.26
N THR A 40 -4.88 5.72 7.80
CA THR A 40 -5.10 6.02 6.37
C THR A 40 -4.76 7.47 6.03
N ILE A 41 -4.71 7.81 4.74
CA ILE A 41 -4.52 9.17 4.24
C ILE A 41 -5.82 9.64 3.60
N LYS A 42 -6.28 10.82 4.00
CA LYS A 42 -7.40 11.51 3.36
C LYS A 42 -6.88 12.62 2.47
N THR A 43 -7.31 12.62 1.21
CA THR A 43 -6.96 13.66 0.22
C THR A 43 -8.17 14.53 -0.13
N LYS A 44 -7.94 15.76 -0.61
CA LYS A 44 -9.01 16.66 -1.08
C LYS A 44 -9.82 16.08 -2.24
N THR A 45 -9.21 15.24 -3.07
CA THR A 45 -9.91 14.57 -4.19
C THR A 45 -10.87 13.48 -3.71
N LEU A 46 -10.88 13.17 -2.40
CA LEU A 46 -11.67 12.11 -1.77
C LEU A 46 -11.53 10.77 -2.49
N THR A 47 -10.36 10.53 -3.11
CA THR A 47 -10.03 9.28 -3.80
C THR A 47 -9.62 8.17 -2.82
N ARG A 48 -9.24 8.56 -1.60
CA ARG A 48 -8.75 7.72 -0.50
C ARG A 48 -9.11 8.36 0.85
N GLY A 49 -9.19 7.56 1.91
CA GLY A 49 -9.37 8.03 3.28
C GLY A 49 -10.71 8.73 3.54
N ASN A 50 -11.73 8.48 2.72
CA ASN A 50 -13.08 8.98 2.99
C ASN A 50 -13.75 8.05 4.00
N ILE A 51 -13.79 8.45 5.26
CA ILE A 51 -14.32 7.66 6.37
C ILE A 51 -15.60 8.29 6.87
N SER A 52 -16.68 7.51 6.92
CA SER A 52 -17.97 7.90 7.47
C SER A 52 -17.85 8.21 8.96
N GLU A 53 -18.54 9.27 9.40
CA GLU A 53 -18.66 9.61 10.83
C GLU A 53 -19.30 8.49 11.67
N ASN A 54 -20.06 7.61 11.03
CA ASN A 54 -20.69 6.47 11.69
C ASN A 54 -19.77 5.25 11.82
N PHE A 55 -18.50 5.33 11.41
CA PHE A 55 -17.56 4.22 11.53
C PHE A 55 -17.04 4.08 12.97
N HIS A 56 -17.37 2.97 13.64
CA HIS A 56 -17.01 2.72 15.04
C HIS A 56 -16.51 1.28 15.31
N ASP A 57 -16.21 0.53 14.25
CA ASP A 57 -15.85 -0.89 14.33
C ASP A 57 -14.39 -1.14 14.71
N PHE A 58 -13.53 -0.12 14.69
CA PHE A 58 -12.21 -0.11 15.32
C PHE A 58 -11.65 1.32 15.29
N LYS A 59 -10.56 1.57 16.02
CA LYS A 59 -9.92 2.89 16.01
C LYS A 59 -9.33 3.15 14.63
N ILE A 60 -9.68 4.30 14.06
CA ILE A 60 -9.15 4.76 12.78
C ILE A 60 -8.58 6.17 12.94
N SER A 61 -7.46 6.42 12.28
CA SER A 61 -6.81 7.72 12.25
C SER A 61 -6.52 8.12 10.82
N CYS A 62 -7.02 9.28 10.43
CA CYS A 62 -6.79 9.85 9.11
C CYS A 62 -5.69 10.90 9.19
N ILE A 63 -4.76 10.86 8.26
CA ILE A 63 -3.80 11.94 8.02
C ILE A 63 -4.34 12.76 6.85
N ASP A 64 -4.83 13.96 7.15
CA ASP A 64 -5.37 14.88 6.15
C ASP A 64 -4.25 15.56 5.37
N VAL A 65 -4.29 15.43 4.05
CA VAL A 65 -3.37 16.12 3.14
C VAL A 65 -4.12 16.66 1.92
N ASP A 66 -3.62 17.75 1.35
CA ASP A 66 -4.24 18.33 0.16
C ASP A 66 -4.00 17.46 -1.08
N ASN A 67 -2.73 17.14 -1.32
CA ASN A 67 -2.24 16.35 -2.45
C ASN A 67 -0.95 15.62 -2.07
N LEU A 68 -0.64 14.50 -2.73
CA LEU A 68 0.59 13.76 -2.46
C LEU A 68 1.75 14.33 -3.27
N ASN A 69 2.75 14.86 -2.57
CA ASN A 69 4.01 15.30 -3.16
C ASN A 69 5.15 15.12 -2.14
N SER A 70 6.40 15.29 -2.58
CA SER A 70 7.59 15.05 -1.74
C SER A 70 7.63 15.87 -0.45
N ARG A 71 7.06 17.09 -0.43
CA ARG A 71 6.98 17.91 0.79
C ARG A 71 5.95 17.32 1.75
N VAL A 72 4.77 16.97 1.23
CA VAL A 72 3.67 16.38 2.00
C VAL A 72 4.07 15.01 2.57
N LEU A 73 4.89 14.22 1.87
CA LEU A 73 5.39 12.95 2.40
C LEU A 73 6.19 13.10 3.70
N LYS A 74 6.84 14.25 3.94
CA LYS A 74 7.51 14.52 5.22
C LYS A 74 6.51 14.71 6.36
N LEU A 75 5.41 15.41 6.10
CA LEU A 75 4.30 15.56 7.05
C LEU A 75 3.67 14.20 7.34
N VAL A 76 3.32 13.45 6.29
CA VAL A 76 2.74 12.10 6.41
C VAL A 76 3.64 11.20 7.24
N ARG A 77 4.96 11.21 6.99
CA ARG A 77 5.92 10.46 7.80
C ARG A 77 5.84 10.84 9.28
N SER A 78 5.91 12.13 9.60
CA SER A 78 5.89 12.61 10.98
C SER A 78 4.61 12.21 11.71
N GLU A 79 3.46 12.42 11.08
CA GLU A 79 2.15 12.10 11.64
C GLU A 79 1.95 10.60 11.83
N LEU A 80 2.36 9.80 10.83
CA LEU A 80 2.28 8.34 10.87
C LEU A 80 3.15 7.80 12.01
N LEU A 81 4.41 8.21 12.11
CA LEU A 81 5.32 7.74 13.15
C LEU A 81 4.83 8.16 14.55
N ASN A 82 4.33 9.39 14.71
CA ASN A 82 3.73 9.81 15.98
C ASN A 82 2.56 8.91 16.39
N LYS A 83 1.65 8.61 15.45
CA LYS A 83 0.48 7.72 15.71
C LYS A 83 0.91 6.29 16.04
N VAL A 84 1.91 5.76 15.33
CA VAL A 84 2.49 4.43 15.59
C VAL A 84 3.13 4.39 16.98
N HIS A 85 4.00 5.35 17.31
CA HIS A 85 4.68 5.39 18.61
C HIS A 85 3.69 5.55 19.78
N GLN A 86 2.67 6.41 19.63
CA GLN A 86 1.63 6.58 20.66
C GLN A 86 0.81 5.31 20.87
N PHE A 87 0.55 4.56 19.81
CA PHE A 87 -0.19 3.30 19.90
C PHE A 87 0.68 2.18 20.48
N ASN A 88 1.98 2.18 20.16
CA ASN A 88 2.98 1.19 20.54
C ASN A 88 2.56 -0.24 20.15
N PRO A 89 2.47 -0.54 18.83
CA PRO A 89 2.00 -1.83 18.35
C PRO A 89 3.01 -2.96 18.55
N GLU A 90 2.51 -4.16 18.81
CA GLU A 90 3.31 -5.39 18.82
C GLU A 90 3.59 -5.90 17.40
N ILE A 91 2.77 -5.50 16.43
CA ILE A 91 2.93 -5.83 15.01
C ILE A 91 2.32 -4.74 14.13
N ILE A 92 2.97 -4.48 12.99
CA ILE A 92 2.49 -3.53 11.99
C ILE A 92 2.15 -4.26 10.71
N ILE A 93 0.95 -4.06 10.20
CA ILE A 93 0.49 -4.59 8.91
C ILE A 93 0.42 -3.44 7.92
N VAL A 94 1.19 -3.49 6.84
CA VAL A 94 1.13 -2.50 5.74
C VAL A 94 0.27 -3.06 4.62
N GLY A 95 -0.98 -2.58 4.56
CA GLY A 95 -2.00 -2.94 3.58
C GLY A 95 -1.88 -2.14 2.28
N ASN A 96 -3.02 -1.84 1.65
CA ASN A 96 -3.02 -1.17 0.34
C ASN A 96 -2.36 0.20 0.45
N SER A 97 -1.30 0.38 -0.31
CA SER A 97 -0.48 1.60 -0.25
C SER A 97 0.31 1.82 -1.54
N PHE A 98 -0.13 1.19 -2.64
CA PHE A 98 0.45 1.27 -3.98
C PHE A 98 1.98 1.41 -3.94
N PHE A 99 2.50 2.58 -4.31
CA PHE A 99 3.94 2.82 -4.42
C PHE A 99 4.56 3.38 -3.13
N LEU A 100 3.74 3.79 -2.16
CA LEU A 100 4.19 4.24 -0.84
C LEU A 100 4.52 3.09 0.11
N LYS A 101 4.03 1.87 -0.13
CA LYS A 101 4.33 0.67 0.68
C LYS A 101 5.80 0.52 1.09
N PRO A 102 6.77 0.49 0.15
CA PRO A 102 8.18 0.34 0.51
C PRO A 102 8.72 1.55 1.27
N ILE A 103 8.21 2.76 1.02
CA ILE A 103 8.60 3.99 1.70
C ILE A 103 8.15 3.97 3.16
N VAL A 104 6.87 3.65 3.42
CA VAL A 104 6.33 3.51 4.77
C VAL A 104 7.14 2.48 5.56
N THR A 105 7.45 1.35 4.93
CA THR A 105 8.27 0.29 5.54
C THR A 105 9.63 0.82 6.01
N THR A 106 10.27 1.72 5.24
CA THR A 106 11.53 2.32 5.70
C THR A 106 11.38 3.33 6.82
N TRP A 107 10.22 3.97 6.96
CA TRP A 107 9.99 4.95 8.02
C TRP A 107 9.84 4.29 9.39
N LEU A 108 9.16 3.14 9.43
CA LEU A 108 8.78 2.42 10.66
C LEU A 108 9.98 1.85 11.44
N GLY A 109 11.16 1.78 10.83
CA GLY A 109 12.34 1.22 11.48
C GLY A 109 12.17 -0.26 11.80
N ASP A 110 12.80 -0.72 12.89
CA ASP A 110 12.87 -2.13 13.27
C ASP A 110 12.24 -2.40 14.66
N GLU A 111 11.43 -1.46 15.18
CA GLU A 111 10.83 -1.54 16.54
C GLU A 111 9.75 -2.61 16.67
N SER A 112 8.92 -2.78 15.64
CA SER A 112 7.87 -3.80 15.58
C SER A 112 7.99 -4.61 14.29
N PRO A 113 7.70 -5.93 14.32
CA PRO A 113 7.65 -6.74 13.12
C PRO A 113 6.65 -6.16 12.11
N ILE A 114 7.07 -6.06 10.85
CA ILE A 114 6.26 -5.54 9.75
C ILE A 114 5.81 -6.71 8.88
N VAL A 115 4.51 -6.78 8.61
CA VAL A 115 3.92 -7.70 7.63
C VAL A 115 3.37 -6.87 6.47
N TRP A 116 3.69 -7.26 5.25
CA TRP A 116 2.98 -6.71 4.08
C TRP A 116 1.72 -7.50 3.83
N ARG A 117 0.62 -6.80 3.57
CA ARG A 117 -0.63 -7.40 3.15
C ARG A 117 -0.94 -6.95 1.72
N GLU A 118 -1.07 -7.93 0.83
CA GLU A 118 -1.23 -7.75 -0.61
C GLU A 118 -2.62 -8.26 -1.02
N TYR A 119 -3.54 -7.32 -1.24
CA TYR A 119 -4.83 -7.61 -1.87
C TYR A 119 -4.75 -7.62 -3.40
N ALA A 120 -3.83 -6.83 -3.95
CA ALA A 120 -3.58 -6.66 -5.37
C ALA A 120 -2.10 -6.88 -5.72
N TYR A 121 -1.76 -6.92 -7.01
CA TYR A 121 -0.38 -7.09 -7.49
C TYR A 121 0.47 -5.80 -7.39
N GLU A 122 0.20 -4.89 -6.46
CA GLU A 122 0.67 -3.49 -6.45
C GLU A 122 2.13 -3.32 -6.86
N LEU A 123 3.05 -3.92 -6.10
CA LEU A 123 4.50 -3.83 -6.31
C LEU A 123 5.04 -4.80 -7.36
N ILE A 124 4.23 -5.76 -7.81
CA ILE A 124 4.57 -6.75 -8.84
C ILE A 124 4.26 -6.17 -10.24
N CYS A 125 3.21 -5.38 -10.37
CA CYS A 125 2.77 -4.80 -11.63
C CYS A 125 2.56 -3.29 -11.51
N GLN A 126 3.53 -2.52 -12.00
CA GLN A 126 3.42 -1.06 -11.99
C GLN A 126 2.28 -0.53 -12.89
N LYS A 127 1.80 -1.32 -13.86
CA LYS A 127 0.74 -0.94 -14.82
C LYS A 127 -0.65 -0.89 -14.18
N ASP A 128 -1.02 -1.95 -13.48
CA ASP A 128 -2.36 -2.14 -12.95
C ASP A 128 -2.37 -3.19 -11.83
N ILE A 129 -3.38 -3.09 -10.97
CA ILE A 129 -3.58 -3.95 -9.79
C ILE A 129 -3.84 -5.43 -10.11
N GLN A 130 -4.24 -5.78 -11.34
CA GLN A 130 -4.64 -7.14 -11.72
C GLN A 130 -3.52 -7.92 -12.43
N ARG A 131 -2.45 -7.24 -12.87
CA ARG A 131 -1.34 -7.81 -13.65
C ARG A 131 -1.78 -8.41 -14.98
N PHE A 132 -2.62 -7.69 -15.74
CA PHE A 132 -3.04 -8.09 -17.08
C PHE A 132 -2.35 -7.31 -18.19
N ARG A 133 -2.02 -7.97 -19.29
CA ARG A 133 -1.52 -7.35 -20.52
C ARG A 133 -2.14 -8.03 -21.72
N ASN A 134 -2.70 -7.24 -22.65
CA ASN A 134 -3.36 -7.74 -23.86
C ASN A 134 -4.40 -8.84 -23.56
N ASN A 135 -5.26 -8.60 -22.56
CA ASN A 135 -6.30 -9.53 -22.10
C ASN A 135 -5.80 -10.89 -21.59
N SER A 136 -4.55 -10.97 -21.13
CA SER A 136 -3.99 -12.17 -20.50
C SER A 136 -3.16 -11.82 -19.27
N PRO A 137 -3.07 -12.71 -18.25
CA PRO A 137 -2.15 -12.51 -17.13
C PRO A 137 -0.71 -12.34 -17.62
N SER A 138 -0.02 -11.31 -17.14
CA SER A 138 1.39 -11.09 -17.48
C SER A 138 2.27 -12.13 -16.78
N THR A 139 3.17 -12.76 -17.53
CA THR A 139 4.21 -13.66 -16.99
C THR A 139 5.39 -12.90 -16.38
N LEU A 140 5.58 -11.63 -16.78
CA LEU A 140 6.61 -10.75 -16.27
C LEU A 140 6.14 -10.01 -15.02
N ASP A 141 7.07 -9.67 -14.13
CA ASP A 141 6.85 -8.80 -12.98
C ASP A 141 7.98 -7.79 -12.80
N TYR A 142 7.69 -6.74 -12.03
CA TYR A 142 8.58 -5.60 -11.83
C TYR A 142 9.89 -6.01 -11.14
N LEU A 143 9.84 -6.97 -10.22
CA LEU A 143 11.00 -7.36 -9.43
C LEU A 143 11.99 -8.20 -10.27
N SER A 144 11.51 -9.02 -11.20
CA SER A 144 12.37 -9.75 -12.14
C SER A 144 12.75 -8.95 -13.39
N SER A 145 11.95 -7.95 -13.78
CA SER A 145 12.07 -7.28 -15.08
C SER A 145 11.77 -5.78 -15.01
N PRO A 146 12.50 -5.01 -14.17
CA PRO A 146 12.14 -3.63 -13.84
C PRO A 146 12.09 -2.71 -15.06
N ASN A 147 13.10 -2.77 -15.92
CA ASN A 147 13.17 -1.95 -17.14
C ASN A 147 12.00 -2.22 -18.09
N PHE A 148 11.55 -3.48 -18.17
CA PHE A 148 10.41 -3.86 -18.99
C PHE A 148 9.12 -3.28 -18.41
N CYS A 149 8.89 -3.48 -17.11
CA CYS A 149 7.68 -3.03 -16.43
C CYS A 149 7.55 -1.50 -16.40
N ILE A 150 8.66 -0.77 -16.22
CA ILE A 150 8.69 0.70 -16.32
C ILE A 150 8.26 1.15 -17.71
N LYS A 151 8.82 0.57 -18.78
CA LYS A 151 8.41 0.89 -20.17
C LYS A 151 6.95 0.55 -20.42
N CYS A 152 6.48 -0.59 -19.89
CA CYS A 152 5.09 -1.01 -19.99
C CYS A 152 4.14 0.00 -19.32
N PHE A 153 4.46 0.47 -18.11
CA PHE A 153 3.70 1.51 -17.43
C PHE A 153 3.69 2.82 -18.22
N LEU A 154 4.87 3.32 -18.63
CA LEU A 154 4.97 4.59 -19.35
C LEU A 154 4.18 4.58 -20.67
N ASN A 155 4.19 3.45 -21.39
CA ASN A 155 3.39 3.31 -22.60
C ASN A 155 1.88 3.28 -22.29
N HIS A 156 1.46 2.56 -21.24
CA HIS A 156 0.05 2.51 -20.83
C HIS A 156 -0.46 3.88 -20.34
N SER A 157 0.38 4.61 -19.62
CA SER A 157 0.04 5.90 -19.02
C SER A 157 0.27 7.10 -19.96
N LYS A 158 0.74 6.88 -21.20
CA LYS A 158 1.12 7.95 -22.14
C LYS A 158 0.04 9.04 -22.27
N ASN A 159 -1.21 8.64 -22.42
CA ASN A 159 -2.33 9.58 -22.57
C ASN A 159 -2.76 10.23 -21.24
N LYS A 160 -2.45 9.59 -20.11
CA LYS A 160 -2.77 10.11 -18.78
C LYS A 160 -1.89 11.31 -18.41
N PHE A 161 -0.64 11.32 -18.88
CA PHE A 161 0.27 12.46 -18.69
C PHE A 161 -0.20 13.74 -19.39
N THR A 162 -1.00 13.61 -20.45
CA THR A 162 -1.53 14.74 -21.22
C THR A 162 -2.96 15.13 -20.83
N SER A 163 -3.67 14.26 -20.11
CA SER A 163 -5.01 14.55 -19.58
C SER A 163 -4.90 15.25 -18.22
N GLN A 164 -5.82 16.16 -17.90
CA GLN A 164 -5.88 16.81 -16.58
C GLN A 164 -6.31 15.87 -15.43
N SER A 165 -6.57 14.59 -15.69
CA SER A 165 -6.96 13.60 -14.67
C SER A 165 -5.78 12.70 -14.27
N ILE A 166 -5.00 13.13 -13.27
CA ILE A 166 -4.02 12.26 -12.61
C ILE A 166 -4.79 11.39 -11.61
N ASP A 167 -4.87 10.09 -11.87
CA ASP A 167 -5.42 9.14 -10.91
C ASP A 167 -4.45 8.90 -9.74
N PRO A 168 -4.93 8.37 -8.59
CA PRO A 168 -4.10 8.19 -7.39
C PRO A 168 -2.87 7.29 -7.60
N TRP A 169 -2.95 6.36 -8.55
CA TRP A 169 -1.86 5.45 -8.88
C TRP A 169 -0.73 6.20 -9.59
N LEU A 170 -1.07 7.01 -10.59
CA LEU A 170 -0.11 7.86 -11.29
C LEU A 170 0.47 8.95 -10.38
N GLU A 171 -0.35 9.56 -9.52
CA GLU A 171 0.09 10.54 -8.52
C GLU A 171 1.22 9.98 -7.65
N GLU A 172 1.00 8.81 -7.05
CA GLU A 172 2.01 8.15 -6.21
C GLU A 172 3.24 7.74 -7.00
N TYR A 173 3.06 7.13 -8.18
CA TYR A 173 4.15 6.69 -9.04
C TYR A 173 5.15 7.82 -9.32
N LEU A 174 4.61 9.02 -9.59
CA LEU A 174 5.40 10.23 -9.82
C LEU A 174 6.01 10.78 -8.53
N ALA A 175 5.23 10.89 -7.45
CA ALA A 175 5.69 11.45 -6.18
C ALA A 175 6.90 10.69 -5.61
N VAL A 176 6.93 9.38 -5.79
CA VAL A 176 7.98 8.49 -5.27
C VAL A 176 9.05 8.14 -6.30
N LYS A 177 8.89 8.62 -7.54
CA LYS A 177 9.77 8.33 -8.68
C LYS A 177 9.95 6.82 -8.90
N ALA A 178 8.84 6.09 -8.96
CA ALA A 178 8.81 4.62 -9.08
C ALA A 178 9.45 4.07 -10.38
N TYR A 179 9.77 4.96 -11.33
CA TYR A 179 10.50 4.68 -12.57
C TYR A 179 12.05 4.64 -12.39
N THR A 180 12.57 4.87 -11.18
CA THR A 180 14.02 4.96 -10.95
C THR A 180 14.61 3.67 -10.39
N ASN A 181 15.91 3.44 -10.62
CA ASN A 181 16.64 2.34 -10.00
C ASN A 181 16.67 2.46 -8.47
N ASN A 182 16.69 3.69 -7.93
CA ASN A 182 16.64 3.91 -6.48
C ASN A 182 15.34 3.36 -5.88
N TYR A 183 14.21 3.52 -6.57
CA TYR A 183 12.95 2.95 -6.12
C TYR A 183 12.95 1.41 -6.18
N TYR A 184 13.54 0.82 -7.24
CA TYR A 184 13.70 -0.64 -7.31
C TYR A 184 14.51 -1.17 -6.11
N GLN A 185 15.66 -0.53 -5.81
CA GLN A 185 16.48 -0.91 -4.65
C GLN A 185 15.72 -0.72 -3.33
N LEU A 186 14.92 0.34 -3.22
CA LEU A 186 14.05 0.57 -2.06
C LEU A 186 13.06 -0.59 -1.86
N VAL A 187 12.37 -1.02 -2.91
CA VAL A 187 11.43 -2.15 -2.84
C VAL A 187 12.15 -3.43 -2.39
N MET A 188 13.26 -3.77 -3.05
CA MET A 188 14.02 -4.98 -2.72
C MET A 188 14.56 -4.97 -1.29
N ASN A 189 14.97 -3.81 -0.78
CA ASN A 189 15.44 -3.67 0.60
C ASN A 189 14.28 -3.76 1.61
N SER A 190 13.12 -3.20 1.29
CA SER A 190 11.95 -3.30 2.16
C SER A 190 11.42 -4.74 2.25
N ILE A 191 11.45 -5.51 1.15
CA ILE A 191 11.09 -6.94 1.15
C ILE A 191 12.00 -7.75 2.09
N LYS A 192 13.29 -7.38 2.21
CA LYS A 192 14.21 -8.07 3.14
C LYS A 192 13.97 -7.73 4.62
N LYS A 193 13.28 -6.64 4.92
CA LYS A 193 13.05 -6.14 6.28
C LYS A 193 11.79 -6.71 6.92
N ILE A 194 10.78 -7.01 6.11
CA ILE A 194 9.49 -7.52 6.59
C ILE A 194 9.61 -8.96 7.08
N LYS A 195 8.65 -9.36 7.93
CA LYS A 195 8.58 -10.71 8.50
C LYS A 195 7.80 -11.68 7.64
N ALA A 196 6.78 -11.20 6.94
CA ALA A 196 5.93 -12.02 6.09
C ALA A 196 5.18 -11.16 5.06
N ILE A 197 4.68 -11.82 4.02
CA ILE A 197 3.76 -11.23 3.03
C ILE A 197 2.46 -12.01 3.05
N TRP A 198 1.38 -11.43 3.56
CA TRP A 198 0.05 -12.01 3.48
C TRP A 198 -0.59 -11.66 2.16
N VAL A 199 -0.99 -12.67 1.39
CA VAL A 199 -1.59 -12.50 0.06
C VAL A 199 -3.05 -12.94 0.05
N TYR A 200 -3.86 -12.27 -0.78
CA TYR A 200 -5.28 -12.60 -0.92
C TYR A 200 -5.56 -13.93 -1.65
N SER A 201 -4.63 -14.41 -2.49
CA SER A 201 -4.89 -15.57 -3.35
C SER A 201 -3.67 -16.44 -3.63
N GLU A 202 -3.91 -17.72 -3.94
CA GLU A 202 -2.87 -18.69 -4.32
C GLU A 202 -2.01 -18.26 -5.53
N PRO A 203 -2.57 -17.68 -6.61
CA PRO A 203 -1.75 -17.13 -7.69
C PRO A 203 -0.78 -16.04 -7.22
N MET A 204 -1.19 -15.17 -6.29
CA MET A 204 -0.30 -14.16 -5.71
C MET A 204 0.78 -14.79 -4.85
N LYS A 205 0.44 -15.82 -4.06
CA LYS A 205 1.40 -16.59 -3.27
C LYS A 205 2.54 -17.09 -4.14
N LYS A 206 2.23 -17.78 -5.24
CA LYS A 206 3.22 -18.28 -6.20
C LYS A 206 4.16 -17.21 -6.76
N VAL A 207 3.69 -15.98 -6.88
CA VAL A 207 4.52 -14.86 -7.36
C VAL A 207 5.43 -14.34 -6.25
N TRP A 208 4.85 -14.06 -5.08
CA TRP A 208 5.58 -13.50 -3.94
C TRP A 208 6.57 -14.48 -3.30
N SER A 209 6.30 -15.79 -3.35
CA SER A 209 7.23 -16.83 -2.85
C SER A 209 8.57 -16.88 -3.57
N LYS A 210 8.71 -16.20 -4.73
CA LYS A 210 10.01 -16.00 -5.40
C LYS A 210 10.91 -14.99 -4.68
N TYR A 211 10.31 -14.11 -3.88
CA TYR A 211 10.97 -12.92 -3.32
C TYR A 211 11.00 -12.90 -1.80
N HIS A 212 10.12 -13.66 -1.14
CA HIS A 212 10.08 -13.78 0.31
C HIS A 212 9.76 -15.24 0.70
N PRO A 213 10.44 -15.81 1.72
CA PRO A 213 10.19 -17.20 2.13
C PRO A 213 8.86 -17.40 2.84
N GLU A 214 8.44 -16.41 3.64
CA GLU A 214 7.18 -16.46 4.41
C GLU A 214 6.07 -15.70 3.65
N VAL A 215 5.26 -16.44 2.89
CA VAL A 215 4.11 -15.94 2.11
C VAL A 215 2.86 -16.78 2.36
#